data_AF-A0A3P5ZLB5-F1
#
_entry.id   AF-A0A3P5ZLB5-F1
#
_cell.length_a   1.000
_cell.length_b   1.000
_cell.length_c   1.000
_cell.angle_alpha   90.00
_cell.angle_beta   90.00
_cell.angle_gamma   90.00
#
_symmetry.space_group_name_H-M   'P 1'
#
loop_
_entity.id
_entity.type
_entity.pdbx_description
1 polymer ?
#
loop_
_entity_poly.entity_id
_entity_poly.type
_entity_poly.pdbx_seq_one_letter_code
_entity_poly.pdbx_strand_id
1 'polypeptide(L)' 'CEENTIVFRNLLPNNRVLKVNCKSNKKDYSLGSVKFKGLPHRINIREACIERTTWTCLLQQGGFASIFRA' A
#
# COMPACT_ATOMS: atom_id res chain seq x y z
N CYS A 1 17.88 -10.64 -7.62
CA CYS A 1 16.43 -10.55 -7.39
C CYS A 1 15.97 -9.17 -7.79
N GLU A 2 14.93 -9.08 -8.61
CA GLU A 2 14.33 -7.80 -8.96
C GLU A 2 13.60 -7.24 -7.73
N GLU A 3 13.69 -5.92 -7.54
CA GLU A 3 12.96 -5.25 -6.46
C GLU A 3 11.47 -5.26 -6.79
N ASN A 4 10.68 -5.96 -5.98
CA ASN A 4 9.23 -5.92 -6.10
C ASN A 4 8.71 -4.61 -5.50
N THR A 5 7.75 -3.95 -6.14
CA THR A 5 7.17 -2.70 -5.62
C THR A 5 5.65 -2.79 -5.60
N ILE A 6 5.05 -2.57 -4.43
CA ILE A 6 3.60 -2.39 -4.31
C ILE A 6 3.29 -0.92 -4.57
N VAL A 7 2.38 -0.65 -5.51
CA VAL A 7 2.01 0.71 -5.91
C VAL A 7 0.51 0.94 -5.68
N PHE A 8 0.17 1.87 -4.78
CA PHE A 8 -1.20 2.30 -4.56
C PHE A 8 -1.49 3.56 -5.36
N ARG A 9 -2.47 3.46 -6.27
CA ARG A 9 -3.01 4.59 -7.05
C ARG A 9 -4.45 4.83 -6.63
N ASN A 10 -4.85 6.08 -6.57
CA ASN A 10 -6.21 6.45 -6.21
C ASN A 10 -6.98 6.99 -7.43
N LEU A 11 -7.98 6.22 -7.87
CA LEU A 11 -8.89 6.55 -8.95
C LEU A 11 -10.32 6.82 -8.45
N LEU A 12 -10.50 7.01 -7.15
CA LEU A 12 -11.81 7.26 -6.55
C LEU A 12 -12.34 8.64 -6.97
N PRO A 13 -13.58 8.75 -7.47
CA PRO A 13 -14.15 10.02 -7.93
C PRO A 13 -14.30 11.04 -6.79
N ASN A 14 -14.66 12.29 -7.13
CA ASN A 14 -14.94 13.38 -6.19
C ASN A 14 -13.77 13.78 -5.28
N ASN A 15 -12.54 13.75 -5.80
CA ASN A 15 -11.33 14.18 -5.10
C ASN A 15 -11.12 13.50 -3.73
N ARG A 16 -11.66 12.28 -3.57
CA ARG A 16 -11.56 11.52 -2.33
C ARG A 16 -10.11 11.11 -2.10
N VAL A 17 -9.67 11.12 -0.84
CA VAL A 17 -8.33 10.70 -0.44
C VAL A 17 -8.38 9.26 0.06
N LEU A 18 -7.49 8.42 -0.48
CA LEU A 18 -7.30 7.04 -0.05
C LEU A 18 -6.19 7.01 1.00
N LYS A 19 -6.51 6.61 2.23
CA LYS A 19 -5.52 6.32 3.25
C LYS A 19 -5.07 4.87 3.09
N VAL A 20 -3.77 4.64 3.16
CA VAL A 20 -3.14 3.34 3.02
C VAL A 20 -2.35 3.06 4.30
N ASN A 21 -2.65 1.96 4.97
CA ASN A 21 -1.91 1.50 6.13
C ASN A 21 -1.51 0.04 5.92
N CYS A 22 -0.22 -0.19 5.70
CA CYS A 22 0.33 -1.49 5.38
C CYS A 22 1.28 -1.96 6.47
N LYS A 23 1.21 -3.26 6.75
CA LYS A 23 2.11 -3.97 7.67
C LYS A 23 2.67 -5.21 6.98
N SER A 24 3.98 -5.43 7.10
CA SER A 24 4.62 -6.65 6.62
C SER A 24 4.65 -7.74 7.71
N ASN A 25 4.79 -9.00 7.30
CA ASN A 25 5.11 -10.10 8.22
C ASN A 25 6.48 -9.95 8.90
N LYS A 26 7.35 -9.07 8.39
CA LYS A 26 8.66 -8.72 8.95
C LYS A 26 8.63 -7.50 9.89
N LYS A 27 7.43 -7.05 10.27
CA LYS A 27 7.19 -5.87 11.15
C LYS A 27 7.58 -4.53 10.53
N ASP A 28 7.68 -4.46 9.20
CA ASP A 28 7.74 -3.18 8.49
C ASP A 28 6.34 -2.55 8.46
N TYR A 29 6.30 -1.23 8.47
CA TYR A 29 5.07 -0.46 8.38
C TYR A 29 5.19 0.58 7.29
N SER A 30 4.11 0.78 6.55
CA SER A 30 4.02 1.85 5.56
C SER A 30 2.68 2.54 5.65
N LEU A 31 2.72 3.83 5.93
CA LEU A 31 1.55 4.69 6.02
C LEU A 31 1.59 5.70 4.88
N GLY A 32 0.46 5.89 4.21
CA GLY A 32 0.36 6.76 3.05
C GLY A 32 -1.03 7.37 2.89
N SER A 33 -1.09 8.47 2.15
CA SER A 33 -2.34 9.09 1.72
C SER A 33 -2.23 9.47 0.25
N VAL A 34 -3.11 8.90 -0.58
CA VAL A 34 -3.10 9.07 -2.02
C VAL A 34 -4.29 9.93 -2.42
N LYS A 35 -4.04 11.13 -2.94
CA LYS A 35 -5.11 12.00 -3.49
C LYS A 35 -5.62 11.45 -4.82
N PHE A 36 -6.84 11.81 -5.23
CA PHE A 36 -7.38 11.42 -6.54
C PHE A 36 -6.44 11.85 -7.67
N LYS A 37 -6.02 10.89 -8.50
CA LYS A 37 -5.02 11.09 -9.57
C LYS A 37 -3.71 11.76 -9.10
N GLY A 38 -3.42 11.71 -7.80
CA GLY A 38 -2.23 12.28 -7.20
C GLY A 38 -1.03 11.35 -7.30
N LEU A 39 0.05 11.73 -6.60
CA LEU A 39 1.24 10.90 -6.50
C LEU A 39 0.91 9.55 -5.84
N PRO A 40 1.35 8.43 -6.43
CA PRO A 40 1.10 7.11 -5.87
C PRO A 40 1.90 6.89 -4.59
N HIS A 41 1.34 6.11 -3.67
CA HIS A 41 2.09 5.58 -2.54
C HIS A 41 2.81 4.30 -2.96
N ARG A 42 4.12 4.23 -2.70
CA ARG A 42 4.98 3.12 -3.13
C ARG A 42 5.62 2.44 -1.94
N ILE A 43 5.60 1.11 -1.94
CA ILE A 43 6.29 0.28 -0.96
C ILE A 43 7.28 -0.57 -1.74
N ASN A 44 8.57 -0.28 -1.56
CA ASN A 44 9.63 -1.05 -2.19
C ASN A 44 9.96 -2.25 -1.30
N ILE A 45 9.79 -3.45 -1.84
CA ILE A 45 10.07 -4.70 -1.17
C ILE A 45 11.52 -5.06 -1.44
N ARG A 46 12.35 -4.87 -0.42
CA ARG A 46 13.77 -5.26 -0.45
C ARG A 46 13.91 -6.68 0.10
N GLU A 47 13.64 -7.65 -0.74
CA GLU A 47 13.78 -9.07 -0.40
C GLU A 47 15.15 -9.62 -0.80
N ALA A 48 15.76 -10.39 0.11
CA ALA A 48 16.75 -11.38 -0.28
C ALA A 48 16.05 -12.53 -1.02
N CYS A 49 16.71 -13.17 -1.99
CA CYS A 49 16.10 -14.12 -2.92
C CYS A 49 15.37 -15.35 -2.33
N ILE A 50 15.41 -15.56 -1.01
CA ILE A 50 14.84 -16.71 -0.31
C ILE A 50 13.71 -16.29 0.64
N GLU A 51 13.62 -15.01 1.01
CA GLU A 51 12.65 -14.55 2.00
C GLU A 51 11.40 -13.97 1.35
N ARG A 52 10.23 -14.51 1.71
CA ARG A 52 8.93 -14.00 1.23
C ARG A 52 8.32 -13.05 2.26
N THR A 53 8.28 -11.77 1.91
CA THR A 53 7.69 -10.68 2.68
C THR A 53 6.26 -10.49 2.20
N THR A 54 5.30 -10.85 3.05
CA THR A 54 3.89 -10.62 2.76
C THR A 54 3.45 -9.31 3.40
N TRP A 55 2.57 -8.60 2.71
CA TRP A 55 2.05 -7.31 3.14
C TRP A 55 0.53 -7.40 3.30
N THR A 56 0.04 -6.96 4.46
CA THR A 56 -1.39 -6.74 4.71
C THR A 56 -1.64 -5.25 4.78
N CYS A 57 -2.51 -4.75 3.92
CA CYS A 57 -2.81 -3.34 3.75
C CYS A 57 -4.27 -3.04 4.01
N LEU A 58 -4.53 -2.15 4.96
CA LEU A 58 -5.82 -1.55 5.19
C LEU A 58 -5.95 -0.29 4.32
N LEU A 59 -6.92 -0.31 3.41
CA LEU A 59 -7.28 0.80 2.54
C LEU A 59 -8.52 1.48 3.12
N GLN A 60 -8.42 2.77 3.44
CA GLN A 60 -9.51 3.51 4.08
C GLN A 60 -9.89 4.75 3.28
N GLN A 61 -11.18 5.03 3.23
CA GLN A 61 -11.75 6.20 2.59
C GLN A 61 -13.03 6.62 3.33
N GLY A 62 -12.96 7.71 4.09
CA GLY A 62 -14.07 8.11 4.96
C GLY A 62 -14.41 6.99 5.96
N GLY A 63 -15.68 6.58 6.02
CA GLY A 63 -16.13 5.45 6.85
C GLY A 63 -15.94 4.06 6.22
N PHE A 64 -15.46 3.99 4.97
CA PHE A 64 -15.23 2.71 4.29
C PHE A 64 -13.80 2.22 4.51
N ALA A 65 -13.65 0.92 4.75
CA ALA A 65 -12.35 0.27 4.87
C ALA A 65 -12.37 -1.10 4.17
N SER A 66 -11.24 -1.47 3.55
CA SER A 66 -11.03 -2.77 2.92
C SER A 66 -9.62 -3.28 3.17
N ILE A 67 -9.43 -4.60 3.19
CA ILE A 67 -8.13 -5.24 3.43
C ILE A 67 -7.62 -5.85 2.13
N PHE A 68 -6.37 -5.56 1.81
CA PHE A 68 -5.63 -6.11 0.67
C PHE A 68 -4.42 -6.90 1.17
N ARG A 69 -4.10 -8.02 0.51
CA ARG A 69 -2.92 -8.84 0.79
C ARG A 69 -2.09 -9.01 -0.47
N ALA A 70 -0.79 -8.80 -0.35
CA ALA A 70 0.21 -9.00 -1.40
C ALA A 70 1.36 -9.87 -0.89
#